data_AF-A0A7V9QM02-F1
#
_entry.id   AF-A0A7V9QM02-F1
#
_cell.length_a   1.000
_cell.length_b   1.000
_cell.length_c   1.000
_cell.angle_alpha   90.00
_cell.angle_beta   90.00
_cell.angle_gamma   90.00
#
_symmetry.space_group_name_H-M   'P 1'
#
loop_
_entity.id
_entity.type
_entity.pdbx_description
1 polymer ?
#
loop_
_entity_poly.entity_id
_entity_poly.type
_entity_poly.pdbx_seq_one_letter_code
_entity_poly.pdbx_strand_id
1 'polypeptide(L)'
;MDFLVMLEEGVDLSPVLARVDSVPSAFSQERCDRDVVTLYGIPKTESLALALAAAVESHRTGVGPGTFRHLGLLVGRGAVGDAAWRDITTGEIVTRDLDIPLDVLTATAQHLVVHFGSKLQRLVAGLSMPDWPEGARRAISITLDPVIEPTLAAIAKIESVLDIFRESDGMAFELEGD
;
A
#
# COMPACT_ATOMS: atom_id res chain seq x y z
N MET A 1 7.44 2.39 -1.82
CA MET A 1 6.62 1.51 -2.66
C MET A 1 6.51 2.13 -4.04
N ASP A 2 6.63 1.31 -5.08
CA ASP A 2 6.53 1.75 -6.47
C ASP A 2 5.17 1.39 -7.04
N PHE A 3 4.55 2.36 -7.72
CA PHE A 3 3.23 2.21 -8.30
C PHE A 3 3.24 2.56 -9.79
N LEU A 4 2.52 1.78 -10.58
CA LEU A 4 2.09 2.17 -11.92
C LEU A 4 0.61 2.51 -11.86
N VAL A 5 0.26 3.78 -12.00
CA VAL A 5 -1.14 4.22 -11.95
C VAL A 5 -1.67 4.33 -13.37
N MET A 6 -2.70 3.57 -13.67
CA MET A 6 -3.39 3.50 -14.94
C MET A 6 -4.78 4.12 -14.83
N LEU A 7 -5.21 4.80 -15.89
CA LEU A 7 -6.59 5.23 -16.06
C LEU A 7 -7.20 4.43 -17.20
N GLU A 8 -8.23 3.64 -16.89
CA GLU A 8 -9.04 2.96 -17.88
C GLU A 8 -10.39 3.68 -18.00
N GLU A 9 -10.69 4.12 -19.22
CA GLU A 9 -12.01 4.63 -19.60
C GLU A 9 -12.98 3.43 -19.64
N GLY A 10 -13.44 3.02 -18.47
CA GLY A 10 -14.28 1.85 -18.24
C GLY A 10 -15.76 2.21 -18.04
N VAL A 11 -16.62 1.41 -18.67
CA VAL A 11 -18.11 1.50 -18.74
C VAL A 11 -18.73 1.99 -17.43
N ASP A 12 -19.59 3.02 -17.52
CA ASP A 12 -20.32 3.74 -16.44
C ASP A 12 -21.15 2.86 -15.46
N LEU A 13 -21.02 1.54 -15.50
CA LEU A 13 -21.87 0.56 -14.83
C LEU A 13 -21.12 -0.39 -13.86
N SER A 14 -19.80 -0.29 -13.71
CA SER A 14 -19.06 -1.14 -12.76
C SER A 14 -19.08 -0.53 -11.35
N PRO A 15 -19.44 -1.29 -10.28
CA PRO A 15 -19.34 -0.82 -8.90
C PRO A 15 -17.89 -0.70 -8.39
N VAL A 16 -16.92 -1.11 -9.22
CA VAL A 16 -15.50 -1.11 -8.89
C VAL A 16 -14.89 0.25 -9.25
N LEU A 17 -14.41 0.96 -8.22
CA LEU A 17 -13.76 2.27 -8.35
C LEU A 17 -12.34 2.17 -8.89
N ALA A 18 -11.63 1.15 -8.43
CA ALA A 18 -10.25 0.91 -8.78
C ALA A 18 -9.89 -0.56 -8.59
N ARG A 19 -8.84 -0.99 -9.29
CA ARG A 19 -8.22 -2.30 -9.13
C ARG A 19 -6.77 -2.10 -8.72
N VAL A 20 -6.28 -2.96 -7.84
CA VAL A 20 -4.89 -3.00 -7.40
C VAL A 20 -4.36 -4.40 -7.61
N ASP A 21 -3.26 -4.51 -8.35
CA ASP A 21 -2.56 -5.77 -8.60
C ASP A 21 -1.11 -5.64 -8.17
N SER A 22 -0.61 -6.54 -7.33
CA SER A 22 0.84 -6.60 -7.07
C SER A 22 1.57 -7.35 -8.19
N VAL A 23 2.69 -6.80 -8.64
CA VAL A 23 3.60 -7.43 -9.60
C VAL A 23 4.88 -7.77 -8.84
N PRO A 24 5.09 -9.04 -8.46
CA PRO A 24 6.27 -9.44 -7.73
C PRO A 24 7.53 -9.23 -8.58
N SER A 25 8.61 -8.78 -7.93
CA SER A 25 9.93 -8.56 -8.52
C SER A 25 10.51 -9.78 -9.24
N ALA A 26 10.12 -11.01 -8.89
CA ALA A 26 10.50 -12.21 -9.64
C ALA A 26 10.03 -12.19 -11.11
N PHE A 27 9.03 -11.36 -11.44
CA PHE A 27 8.47 -11.18 -12.78
C PHE A 27 8.80 -9.81 -13.40
N SER A 28 9.54 -8.95 -12.68
CA SER A 28 9.94 -7.63 -13.14
C SER A 28 11.47 -7.54 -13.25
N GLN A 29 11.99 -6.77 -14.22
CA GLN A 29 13.42 -6.44 -14.27
C GLN A 29 13.85 -5.47 -13.13
N GLU A 30 12.89 -4.99 -12.35
CA GLU A 30 13.07 -4.05 -11.26
C GLU A 30 13.30 -4.76 -9.92
N ARG A 31 14.15 -4.17 -9.08
CA ARG A 31 14.58 -4.75 -7.79
C ARG A 31 13.53 -4.65 -6.67
N CYS A 32 12.36 -4.07 -6.93
CA CYS A 32 11.30 -3.84 -5.96
C CYS A 32 9.96 -4.39 -6.47
N ASP A 33 9.14 -4.94 -5.58
CA ASP A 33 7.76 -5.28 -5.89
C ASP A 33 6.99 -3.99 -6.26
N ARG A 34 6.30 -4.01 -7.40
CA ARG A 34 5.56 -2.85 -7.93
C ARG A 34 4.06 -3.17 -7.90
N ASP A 35 3.25 -2.23 -7.44
CA ASP A 35 1.80 -2.35 -7.52
C ASP A 35 1.25 -1.60 -8.75
N VAL A 36 0.35 -2.23 -9.47
CA VAL A 36 -0.40 -1.61 -10.58
C VAL A 36 -1.75 -1.18 -10.03
N VAL A 37 -2.06 0.11 -10.16
CA VAL A 37 -3.32 0.71 -9.71
C VAL A 37 -4.09 1.15 -10.93
N THR A 38 -5.19 0.50 -11.24
CA THR A 38 -6.08 0.89 -12.35
C THR A 38 -7.29 1.61 -11.80
N LEU A 39 -7.43 2.89 -12.13
CA LEU A 39 -8.60 3.71 -11.82
C LEU A 39 -9.63 3.59 -12.94
N TYR A 40 -10.90 3.50 -12.56
CA TYR A 40 -12.02 3.48 -13.49
C TYR A 40 -12.82 4.78 -13.44
N GLY A 41 -13.27 5.25 -14.61
CA GLY A 41 -14.11 6.44 -14.75
C GLY A 41 -13.32 7.75 -14.61
N ILE A 42 -13.91 8.76 -13.96
CA ILE A 42 -13.26 10.08 -13.80
C ILE A 42 -12.22 9.99 -12.68
N PRO A 43 -10.92 10.24 -12.96
CA PRO A 43 -9.88 10.16 -11.95
C PRO A 43 -10.07 11.29 -10.92
N LYS A 44 -10.08 10.92 -9.64
CA LYS A 44 -10.16 11.85 -8.50
C LYS A 44 -9.05 11.54 -7.52
N THR A 45 -8.58 12.57 -6.81
CA THR A 45 -7.52 12.41 -5.80
C THR A 45 -7.95 11.48 -4.67
N GLU A 46 -9.22 11.52 -4.28
CA GLU A 46 -9.79 10.68 -3.23
C GLU A 46 -9.83 9.21 -3.65
N SER A 47 -10.30 8.93 -4.88
CA SER A 47 -10.33 7.56 -5.42
C SER A 47 -8.92 6.98 -5.56
N LEU A 48 -7.96 7.79 -6.01
CA LEU A 48 -6.56 7.41 -6.08
C LEU A 48 -5.98 7.13 -4.69
N ALA A 49 -6.25 7.99 -3.70
CA ALA A 49 -5.76 7.80 -2.34
C ALA A 49 -6.33 6.51 -1.71
N LEU A 50 -7.61 6.20 -1.94
CA LEU A 50 -8.21 4.94 -1.51
C LEU A 50 -7.56 3.73 -2.17
N ALA A 51 -7.28 3.80 -3.48
CA ALA A 51 -6.62 2.71 -4.20
C ALA A 51 -5.19 2.46 -3.70
N LEU A 52 -4.43 3.53 -3.44
CA LEU A 52 -3.10 3.44 -2.85
C LEU A 52 -3.16 2.92 -1.41
N ALA A 53 -4.16 3.32 -0.62
CA ALA A 53 -4.38 2.79 0.71
C ALA A 53 -4.64 1.28 0.67
N ALA A 54 -5.45 0.80 -0.28
CA ALA A 54 -5.69 -0.63 -0.45
C ALA A 54 -4.41 -1.41 -0.75
N ALA A 55 -3.55 -0.87 -1.62
CA ALA A 55 -2.23 -1.44 -1.86
C ALA A 55 -1.40 -1.53 -0.56
N VAL A 56 -1.27 -0.41 0.16
CA VAL A 56 -0.51 -0.33 1.43
C VAL A 56 -1.03 -1.32 2.47
N GLU A 57 -2.35 -1.39 2.68
CA GLU A 57 -2.94 -2.32 3.65
C GLU A 57 -2.78 -3.78 3.22
N SER A 58 -2.88 -4.06 1.91
CA SER A 58 -2.69 -5.42 1.40
C SER A 58 -1.29 -5.98 1.70
N HIS A 59 -0.27 -5.12 1.70
CA HIS A 59 1.09 -5.49 2.07
C HIS A 59 1.26 -5.71 3.58
N ARG A 60 0.43 -5.07 4.43
CA ARG A 60 0.46 -5.26 5.89
C ARG A 60 -0.09 -6.62 6.35
N THR A 61 -0.87 -7.30 5.51
CA THR A 61 -1.45 -8.62 5.84
C THR A 61 -0.44 -9.76 5.98
N GLY A 62 0.86 -9.48 5.83
CA GLY A 62 1.93 -10.30 6.39
C GLY A 62 2.36 -11.48 5.54
N VAL A 63 2.04 -11.49 4.24
CA VAL A 63 2.56 -12.49 3.30
C VAL A 63 3.84 -11.95 2.66
N GLY A 64 4.91 -12.74 2.73
CA GLY A 64 6.27 -12.35 2.35
C GLY A 64 6.46 -11.99 0.87
N PRO A 65 7.71 -11.74 0.44
CA PRO A 65 8.03 -11.39 -0.94
C PRO A 65 7.56 -12.47 -1.91
N GLY A 66 7.15 -12.08 -3.13
CA GLY A 66 6.63 -13.02 -4.13
C GLY A 66 5.12 -13.26 -4.07
N THR A 67 4.40 -12.55 -3.20
CA THR A 67 2.94 -12.64 -3.10
C THR A 67 2.26 -11.83 -4.20
N PHE A 68 1.39 -12.50 -4.96
CA PHE A 68 0.44 -11.86 -5.86
C PHE A 68 -0.78 -11.43 -5.06
N ARG A 69 -1.25 -10.22 -5.28
CA ARG A 69 -2.43 -9.65 -4.64
C ARG A 69 -3.28 -9.06 -5.74
N HIS A 70 -4.55 -9.38 -5.74
CA HIS A 70 -5.52 -8.82 -6.65
C HIS A 70 -6.68 -8.28 -5.81
N LEU A 71 -6.93 -6.97 -5.90
CA LEU A 71 -7.96 -6.29 -5.13
C LEU A 71 -8.83 -5.42 -6.02
N GLY A 72 -10.14 -5.50 -5.82
CA GLY A 72 -11.13 -4.56 -6.35
C GLY A 72 -11.66 -3.66 -5.24
N LEU A 73 -11.65 -2.35 -5.48
CA LEU A 73 -12.24 -1.35 -4.58
C LEU A 73 -13.71 -1.16 -4.91
N LEU A 74 -14.58 -1.41 -3.95
CA LEU A 74 -16.03 -1.32 -4.08
C LEU A 74 -16.56 -0.13 -3.29
N VAL A 75 -17.44 0.65 -3.92
CA VAL A 75 -18.09 1.80 -3.28
C VAL A 75 -18.81 1.33 -2.01
N GLY A 76 -18.50 1.95 -0.88
CA GLY A 76 -19.19 1.69 0.40
C GLY A 76 -18.80 0.40 1.12
N ARG A 77 -17.94 -0.46 0.53
CA ARG A 77 -17.51 -1.73 1.16
C ARG A 77 -16.05 -1.73 1.59
N GLY A 78 -15.15 -1.26 0.72
CA GLY A 78 -13.71 -1.36 0.94
C GLY A 78 -13.01 -2.08 -0.22
N ALA A 79 -11.93 -2.80 0.05
CA ALA A 79 -11.19 -3.55 -0.95
C ALA A 79 -11.35 -5.05 -0.72
N VAL A 80 -11.74 -5.77 -1.78
CA VAL A 80 -11.98 -7.22 -1.73
C VAL A 80 -11.23 -7.89 -2.86
N GLY A 81 -10.66 -9.06 -2.58
CA GLY A 81 -10.03 -9.91 -3.57
C GLY A 81 -9.24 -11.02 -2.91
N ASP A 82 -8.06 -11.31 -3.40
CA ASP A 82 -7.26 -12.44 -2.96
C ASP A 82 -5.76 -12.17 -2.99
N ALA A 83 -5.04 -12.98 -2.22
CA ALA A 83 -3.59 -13.09 -2.23
C ALA A 83 -3.20 -14.53 -2.54
N ALA A 84 -2.22 -14.71 -3.42
CA ALA A 84 -1.67 -16.00 -3.78
C ALA A 84 -0.14 -15.99 -3.63
N TRP A 85 0.41 -17.01 -2.98
CA TRP A 85 1.84 -17.19 -2.85
C TRP A 85 2.21 -18.67 -2.89
N ARG A 86 3.47 -18.95 -3.19
CA ARG A 86 4.01 -20.31 -3.12
C ARG A 86 4.49 -20.58 -1.70
N ASP A 87 3.94 -21.60 -1.04
CA ASP A 87 4.48 -22.07 0.24
C ASP A 87 5.85 -22.70 0.00
N ILE A 88 6.85 -22.22 0.73
CA ILE A 88 8.24 -22.67 0.62
C ILE A 88 8.38 -24.12 1.11
N THR A 89 7.55 -24.53 2.06
CA THR A 89 7.63 -25.85 2.69
C THR A 89 7.06 -26.94 1.79
N THR A 90 5.88 -26.70 1.22
CA THR A 90 5.13 -27.68 0.42
C THR A 90 5.34 -27.49 -1.08
N GLY A 91 5.76 -26.30 -1.51
CA GLY A 91 5.87 -25.93 -2.92
C GLY A 91 4.52 -25.64 -3.59
N GLU A 92 3.40 -25.75 -2.87
CA GLU A 92 2.05 -25.52 -3.36
C GLU A 92 1.70 -24.04 -3.41
N ILE A 93 0.73 -23.67 -4.24
CA ILE A 93 0.17 -22.32 -4.27
C ILE A 93 -0.93 -22.24 -3.22
N VAL A 94 -0.70 -21.40 -2.21
CA VAL A 94 -1.69 -21.06 -1.19
C VAL A 94 -2.41 -19.79 -1.62
N THR A 95 -3.73 -19.80 -1.52
CA THR A 95 -4.59 -18.65 -1.76
C THR A 95 -5.26 -18.23 -0.45
N ARG A 96 -5.49 -16.92 -0.30
CA ARG A 96 -6.18 -16.33 0.84
C ARG A 96 -7.04 -15.17 0.38
N ASP A 97 -8.30 -15.18 0.77
CA ASP A 97 -9.19 -14.06 0.55
C ASP A 97 -8.72 -12.84 1.35
N LEU A 98 -8.74 -11.68 0.70
CA LEU A 98 -8.49 -10.38 1.29
C LEU A 98 -9.80 -9.60 1.34
N ASP A 99 -10.20 -9.18 2.54
CA ASP A 99 -11.29 -8.22 2.75
C ASP A 99 -10.74 -7.12 3.67
N ILE A 100 -10.54 -5.92 3.11
CA ILE A 100 -10.01 -4.75 3.80
C ILE A 100 -11.17 -3.76 3.99
N PRO A 101 -11.62 -3.55 5.23
CA PRO A 101 -12.75 -2.67 5.53
C PRO A 101 -12.54 -1.22 5.06
N LEU A 102 -13.63 -0.57 4.64
CA LEU A 102 -13.61 0.81 4.13
C LEU A 102 -13.08 1.83 5.14
N ASP A 103 -13.34 1.66 6.43
CA ASP A 103 -12.86 2.54 7.50
C ASP A 103 -11.33 2.51 7.61
N VAL A 104 -10.72 1.32 7.53
CA VAL A 104 -9.26 1.15 7.48
C VAL A 104 -8.68 1.84 6.25
N LEU A 105 -9.28 1.63 5.07
CA LEU A 105 -8.83 2.28 3.85
C LEU A 105 -8.95 3.80 3.92
N THR A 106 -10.04 4.30 4.50
CA THR A 106 -10.31 5.73 4.62
C THR A 106 -9.29 6.39 5.55
N ALA A 107 -8.99 5.76 6.69
CA ALA A 107 -7.96 6.25 7.61
C ALA A 107 -6.60 6.33 6.89
N THR A 108 -6.16 5.26 6.23
CA THR A 108 -4.88 5.24 5.52
C THR A 108 -4.86 6.21 4.34
N ALA A 109 -5.97 6.36 3.60
CA ALA A 109 -6.08 7.33 2.52
C ALA A 109 -5.94 8.77 3.02
N GLN A 110 -6.52 9.10 4.18
CA GLN A 110 -6.35 10.42 4.80
C GLN A 110 -4.89 10.71 5.13
N HIS A 111 -4.17 9.74 5.71
CA HIS A 111 -2.72 9.88 5.93
C HIS A 111 -1.99 10.12 4.59
N LEU A 112 -2.27 9.33 3.56
CA LEU A 112 -1.65 9.52 2.24
C LEU A 112 -1.93 10.90 1.63
N VAL A 113 -3.14 11.44 1.79
CA VAL A 113 -3.48 12.78 1.31
C VAL A 113 -2.74 13.86 2.10
N VAL A 114 -2.59 13.71 3.41
CA VAL A 114 -1.82 14.66 4.24
C VAL A 114 -0.36 14.72 3.81
N HIS A 115 0.28 13.56 3.58
CA HIS A 115 1.71 13.52 3.24
C HIS A 115 2.00 13.73 1.75
N PHE A 116 1.11 13.30 0.86
CA PHE A 116 1.38 13.25 -0.60
C PHE A 116 0.33 14.00 -1.44
N GLY A 117 -0.60 14.73 -0.84
CA GLY A 117 -1.75 15.33 -1.54
C GLY A 117 -1.40 16.11 -2.81
N SER A 118 -0.38 16.97 -2.78
CA SER A 118 0.05 17.73 -3.96
C SER A 118 0.61 16.83 -5.08
N LYS A 119 1.31 15.75 -4.72
CA LYS A 119 1.82 14.75 -5.66
C LYS A 119 0.69 13.94 -6.29
N LEU A 120 -0.30 13.54 -5.48
CA LEU A 120 -1.49 12.82 -5.95
C LEU A 120 -2.35 13.70 -6.87
N GLN A 121 -2.54 14.98 -6.54
CA GLN A 121 -3.25 15.93 -7.40
C GLN A 121 -2.54 16.11 -8.75
N ARG A 122 -1.21 16.26 -8.74
CA ARG A 122 -0.43 16.38 -9.97
C ARG A 122 -0.50 15.11 -10.82
N LEU A 123 -0.50 13.94 -10.18
CA LEU A 123 -0.70 12.65 -10.85
C LEU A 123 -2.07 12.56 -11.52
N VAL A 124 -3.15 12.89 -10.80
CA VAL A 124 -4.52 12.90 -11.32
C VAL A 124 -4.65 13.87 -12.49
N ALA A 125 -4.08 15.07 -12.38
CA ALA A 125 -4.05 16.05 -13.46
C ALA A 125 -3.32 15.50 -14.70
N GLY A 126 -2.17 14.82 -14.50
CA GLY A 126 -1.43 14.17 -15.58
C GLY A 126 -2.23 13.07 -16.28
N LEU A 127 -2.92 12.22 -15.53
CA LEU A 127 -3.78 11.16 -16.09
C LEU A 127 -4.99 11.75 -16.85
N SER A 128 -5.47 12.92 -16.44
CA SER A 128 -6.63 13.60 -17.02
C SER A 128 -6.29 14.44 -18.27
N MET A 129 -5.03 14.49 -18.69
CA MET A 129 -4.63 15.31 -19.83
C MET A 129 -5.40 14.88 -21.11
N PRO A 130 -6.02 15.82 -21.84
CA PRO A 130 -6.85 15.51 -23.00
C PRO A 130 -6.03 15.11 -24.24
N ASP A 131 -4.76 15.50 -24.28
CA ASP A 131 -3.81 15.32 -25.37
C ASP A 131 -2.94 14.05 -25.23
N TRP A 132 -3.46 13.03 -24.54
CA TRP A 132 -2.76 11.74 -24.42
C TRP A 132 -2.50 11.16 -25.82
N PRO A 133 -1.30 10.60 -26.09
CA PRO A 133 -1.00 10.04 -27.40
C PRO A 133 -2.04 9.00 -27.83
N GLU A 134 -2.58 9.17 -29.03
CA GLU A 134 -3.61 8.28 -29.57
C GLU A 134 -3.10 6.83 -29.60
N GLY A 135 -3.90 5.92 -29.04
CA GLY A 135 -3.56 4.49 -28.93
C GLY A 135 -2.66 4.10 -27.75
N ALA A 136 -2.17 5.05 -26.94
CA ALA A 136 -1.42 4.76 -25.72
C ALA A 136 -2.36 4.67 -24.50
N ARG A 137 -2.12 3.68 -23.63
CA ARG A 137 -2.81 3.61 -22.33
C ARG A 137 -2.36 4.78 -21.44
N ARG A 138 -3.31 5.38 -20.72
CA ARG A 138 -3.02 6.43 -19.74
C ARG A 138 -2.39 5.81 -18.50
N ALA A 139 -1.07 5.90 -18.39
CA ALA A 139 -0.32 5.30 -17.30
C ALA A 139 0.85 6.19 -16.86
N ILE A 140 1.01 6.37 -15.55
CA ILE A 140 2.07 7.17 -14.95
C ILE A 140 2.66 6.40 -13.76
N SER A 141 3.98 6.23 -13.75
CA SER A 141 4.69 5.64 -12.62
C SER A 141 4.94 6.67 -11.52
N ILE A 142 4.74 6.26 -10.27
CA ILE A 142 5.11 7.05 -9.09
C ILE A 142 5.80 6.16 -8.05
N THR A 143 6.72 6.75 -7.30
CA THR A 143 7.28 6.14 -6.10
C THR A 143 6.79 6.92 -4.89
N LEU A 144 6.25 6.23 -3.89
CA LEU A 144 5.98 6.81 -2.58
C LEU A 144 7.03 6.31 -1.61
N ASP A 145 7.79 7.24 -1.03
CA ASP A 145 8.71 6.92 0.04
C ASP A 145 7.90 6.37 1.23
N PRO A 146 8.40 5.32 1.92
CA PRO A 146 7.71 4.80 3.07
C PRO A 146 7.52 5.93 4.07
N VAL A 147 6.27 6.25 4.39
CA VAL A 147 5.96 7.09 5.55
C VAL A 147 6.32 6.24 6.75
N ILE A 148 7.55 6.39 7.24
CA ILE A 148 7.98 5.87 8.54
C ILE A 148 7.30 6.77 9.59
N GLU A 149 5.98 6.75 9.64
CA GLU A 149 5.29 7.09 10.86
C GLU A 149 5.20 5.79 11.64
N PRO A 150 5.93 5.67 12.76
CA PRO A 150 5.79 4.51 13.60
C PRO A 150 4.31 4.48 14.01
N THR A 151 3.61 3.43 13.61
CA THR A 151 2.26 3.16 14.12
C THR A 151 2.32 3.22 15.66
N LEU A 152 1.25 3.68 16.32
CA LEU A 152 1.19 3.70 17.79
C LEU A 152 1.65 2.37 18.42
N ALA A 153 1.39 1.24 17.76
CA ALA A 153 1.87 -0.08 18.15
C ALA A 153 3.41 -0.26 18.01
N ALA A 154 4.02 0.30 16.96
CA ALA A 154 5.47 0.32 16.78
C ALA A 154 6.16 1.31 17.74
N ILE A 155 5.55 2.47 18.02
CA ILE A 155 6.02 3.41 19.05
C ILE A 155 6.02 2.71 20.41
N ALA A 156 4.91 2.09 20.81
CA ALA A 156 4.81 1.38 22.09
C ALA A 156 5.84 0.25 22.22
N LYS A 157 6.15 -0.44 21.11
CA LYS A 157 7.21 -1.47 21.08
C LYS A 157 8.60 -0.85 21.31
N ILE A 158 8.89 0.27 20.65
CA ILE A 158 10.17 0.99 20.80
C ILE A 158 10.29 1.58 22.22
N GLU A 159 9.23 2.16 22.77
CA GLU A 159 9.18 2.67 24.14
C GLU A 159 9.41 1.55 25.17
N SER A 160 8.78 0.38 24.99
CA SER A 160 9.03 -0.77 25.89
C SER A 160 10.49 -1.23 25.88
N VAL A 161 11.15 -1.16 24.73
CA VAL A 161 12.57 -1.52 24.60
C VAL A 161 13.46 -0.44 25.24
N LEU A 162 13.12 0.84 25.07
CA LEU A 162 13.84 1.95 25.70
C LEU A 162 13.68 1.96 27.22
N ASP A 163 12.51 1.59 27.75
CA ASP A 163 12.29 1.46 29.19
C ASP A 163 13.08 0.30 29.79
N ILE A 164 13.21 -0.84 29.10
CA ILE A 164 14.09 -1.94 29.51
C ILE A 164 15.56 -1.47 29.58
N PHE A 165 16.02 -0.68 28.61
CA PHE A 165 17.37 -0.12 28.62
C PHE A 165 17.58 0.89 29.75
N ARG A 166 16.57 1.71 30.05
CA ARG A 166 16.62 2.67 31.16
C ARG A 166 16.62 1.97 32.53
N GLU A 167 15.92 0.85 32.66
CA GLU A 167 15.91 0.03 33.87
C GLU A 167 17.23 -0.74 34.07
N SER A 168 17.93 -1.07 32.98
CA SER A 168 19.24 -1.75 33.02
C SER A 168 20.41 -0.88 33.50
N ASP A 169 20.30 0.45 33.47
CA ASP A 169 21.35 1.39 33.93
C ASP A 169 21.30 1.68 35.45
N GLY A 170 20.38 1.04 36.19
CA GLY A 170 20.21 1.22 37.63
C GLY A 170 21.08 0.33 38.54
N MET A 171 21.89 -0.59 37.99
CA MET A 171 22.62 -1.60 38.76
C MET A 171 24.14 -1.49 38.58
N ALA A 172 24.75 -0.37 38.96
CA ALA A 172 26.20 -0.28 39.08
C ALA A 172 26.66 0.79 40.08
N PHE A 173 26.33 0.64 41.36
CA PHE A 173 27.14 1.20 42.45
C PHE A 173 27.04 0.32 43.70
N GLU A 174 27.99 -0.60 43.87
CA GLU A 174 28.45 -0.97 45.21
C GLU A 174 29.84 -0.36 45.41
N LEU A 175 29.88 0.52 46.42
CA LEU A 175 31.00 1.30 46.89
C LEU A 175 31.67 0.47 47.99
N GLU A 176 32.71 -0.30 47.67
CA GLU A 176 33.52 -0.96 48.71
C GLU A 176 34.74 -0.08 48.99
N GLY A 177 34.72 0.58 50.15
CA GLY A 177 35.89 1.22 50.73
C GLY A 177 36.59 0.27 51.68
N ASP A 178 37.90 0.09 51.49
CA ASP A 178 38.94 0.05 52.53
C ASP A 178 40.29 0.36 51.87
#